data_AF-A0A9N7R2K4-F1
#
_entry.id   AF-A0A9N7R2K4-F1
#
_cell.length_a   1.000
_cell.length_b   1.000
_cell.length_c   1.000
_cell.angle_alpha   90.00
_cell.angle_beta   90.00
_cell.angle_gamma   90.00
#
_symmetry.space_group_name_H-M   'P 1'
#
loop_
_entity.id
_entity.type
_entity.pdbx_description
1 polymer ?
#
loop_
_entity_poly.entity_id
_entity_poly.type
_entity_poly.pdbx_seq_one_letter_code
_entity_poly.pdbx_strand_id
1 'polypeptide(L)'
;LTSRKIIISDSLVRDFPISIGGRVLVVDAYVIEMQDFDVILGMDWLIRYRADIQCQERKVTLFPDPDQPVVFFGVKSRTVPRVISSMQARKIL
;
A
#
# COMPACT_ATOMS: atom_id res chain seq x y z
N LEU A 1 26.40 3.08 2.66
CA LEU A 1 25.88 3.37 4.02
C LEU A 1 24.61 4.19 3.87
N THR A 2 23.46 3.54 3.68
CA THR A 2 22.17 4.25 3.58
C THR A 2 21.73 4.61 4.99
N SER A 3 21.83 5.88 5.36
CA SER A 3 21.30 6.39 6.62
C SER A 3 19.81 6.08 6.72
N ARG A 4 19.39 5.38 7.77
CA ARG A 4 17.97 5.18 8.08
C ARG A 4 17.38 6.53 8.46
N LYS A 5 16.48 7.07 7.63
CA LYS A 5 15.68 8.25 7.95
C LYS A 5 14.41 7.77 8.66
N ILE A 6 14.20 8.23 9.89
CA ILE A 6 12.94 8.05 10.59
C ILE A 6 12.03 9.21 10.17
N ILE A 7 10.81 8.89 9.76
CA ILE A 7 9.77 9.87 9.42
C ILE A 7 8.68 9.74 10.48
N ILE A 8 8.35 10.85 11.13
CA ILE A 8 7.32 10.93 12.17
C ILE A 8 6.18 11.78 11.59
N SER A 9 4.94 11.33 11.78
CA SER A 9 3.74 12.09 11.44
C SER A 9 2.72 11.97 12.56
N ASP A 10 2.09 13.08 12.88
CA ASP A 10 0.95 13.23 13.79
C ASP A 10 -0.35 13.55 13.03
N SER A 11 -0.27 13.65 11.70
CA SER A 11 -1.33 14.16 10.84
C SER A 11 -2.06 13.00 10.18
N LEU A 12 -3.22 12.64 10.74
CA LEU A 12 -4.09 11.59 10.23
C LEU A 12 -5.23 12.18 9.38
N VAL A 13 -5.40 11.68 8.16
CA VAL A 13 -6.57 11.92 7.31
C VAL A 13 -7.41 10.65 7.32
N ARG A 14 -8.68 10.77 7.72
CA ARG A 14 -9.63 9.65 7.75
C ARG A 14 -10.40 9.55 6.44
N ASP A 15 -10.78 8.33 6.09
CA ASP A 15 -11.58 8.02 4.90
C ASP A 15 -11.05 8.65 3.60
N PHE A 16 -9.72 8.75 3.46
CA PHE A 16 -9.09 9.30 2.28
C PHE A 16 -9.40 8.42 1.05
N PRO A 17 -9.97 8.98 -0.03
CA PRO A 17 -10.37 8.19 -1.19
C PRO A 17 -9.16 7.84 -2.07
N ILE A 18 -9.05 6.58 -2.43
CA ILE A 18 -8.06 6.05 -3.38
C ILE A 18 -8.76 5.31 -4.51
N SER A 19 -8.35 5.58 -5.75
CA SER A 19 -8.90 4.93 -6.94
C SER A 19 -8.02 3.76 -7.36
N ILE A 20 -8.57 2.54 -7.33
CA ILE A 20 -7.90 1.32 -7.77
C ILE A 20 -8.83 0.59 -8.73
N GLY A 21 -8.36 0.32 -9.96
CA GLY A 21 -9.16 -0.40 -10.96
C GLY A 21 -10.51 0.24 -11.28
N GLY A 22 -10.60 1.58 -11.19
CA GLY A 22 -11.84 2.33 -11.43
C GLY A 22 -12.84 2.31 -10.25
N ARG A 23 -12.45 1.73 -9.11
CA ARG A 23 -13.24 1.70 -7.88
C ARG A 23 -12.60 2.61 -6.84
N VAL A 24 -13.43 3.38 -6.14
CA VAL A 24 -12.99 4.23 -5.02
C VAL A 24 -13.06 3.41 -3.74
N LEU A 25 -11.92 3.27 -3.07
CA LEU A 25 -11.78 2.66 -1.75
C LEU A 25 -11.30 3.74 -0.77
N VAL A 26 -11.57 3.56 0.52
CA VAL A 26 -11.15 4.52 1.55
C VAL A 26 -10.04 3.97 2.44
N VAL A 27 -9.13 4.83 2.87
CA VAL A 27 -8.02 4.53 3.80
C VAL A 27 -7.90 5.61 4.86
N ASP A 28 -7.55 5.20 6.08
CA ASP A 28 -7.07 6.12 7.10
C ASP A 28 -5.55 6.27 6.91
N ALA A 29 -5.07 7.45 6.52
CA ALA A 29 -3.70 7.67 6.07
C ALA A 29 -2.98 8.75 6.89
N TYR A 30 -1.74 8.47 7.27
CA TYR A 30 -0.83 9.46 7.84
C TYR A 30 -0.13 10.24 6.73
N VAL A 31 -0.10 11.57 6.86
CA VAL A 31 0.57 12.45 5.90
C VAL A 31 2.07 12.47 6.21
N ILE A 32 2.88 12.02 5.26
CA ILE A 32 4.34 12.03 5.37
C ILE A 32 4.97 12.54 4.07
N GLU A 33 6.07 13.28 4.20
CA GLU A 33 6.85 13.74 3.05
C GLU A 33 7.63 12.56 2.45
N MET A 34 7.21 12.12 1.26
CA MET A 34 7.82 11.01 0.51
C MET A 34 8.12 11.45 -0.92
N GLN A 35 9.21 10.92 -1.49
CA GLN A 35 9.67 11.32 -2.82
C GLN A 35 9.20 10.38 -3.94
N ASP A 36 9.06 9.09 -3.66
CA ASP A 36 8.89 8.05 -4.69
C ASP A 36 7.47 7.45 -4.74
N PHE A 37 6.61 7.73 -3.77
CA PHE A 37 5.29 7.12 -3.63
C PHE A 37 4.24 8.11 -3.13
N ASP A 38 3.04 8.05 -3.69
CA ASP A 38 1.90 8.88 -3.26
C ASP A 38 1.25 8.34 -1.97
N VAL A 39 1.12 7.00 -1.87
CA VAL A 39 0.48 6.32 -0.74
C VAL A 39 1.13 4.96 -0.49
N ILE A 40 1.26 4.59 0.79
CA ILE A 40 1.67 3.25 1.22
C ILE A 40 0.50 2.63 1.97
N LEU A 41 -0.01 1.51 1.46
CA LEU A 41 -1.15 0.80 2.05
C LEU A 41 -0.63 -0.28 3.01
N GLY A 42 -1.00 -0.13 4.28
CA GLY A 42 -0.61 -1.03 5.35
C GLY A 42 -1.44 -2.31 5.39
N MET A 43 -1.08 -3.19 6.34
CA MET A 43 -1.78 -4.45 6.57
C MET A 43 -3.22 -4.25 7.03
N ASP A 44 -3.49 -3.20 7.81
CA ASP A 44 -4.81 -2.78 8.26
C ASP A 44 -5.76 -2.53 7.08
N TRP A 45 -5.29 -1.77 6.09
CA TRP A 45 -6.03 -1.51 4.88
C TRP A 45 -6.22 -2.77 4.02
N LEU A 46 -5.16 -3.58 3.88
CA LEU A 46 -5.23 -4.84 3.14
C LEU A 46 -6.21 -5.82 3.78
N ILE A 47 -6.26 -5.90 5.11
CA ILE A 47 -7.24 -6.72 5.85
C ILE A 47 -8.66 -6.20 5.63
N ARG A 48 -8.87 -4.88 5.70
CA ARG A 48 -10.19 -4.25 5.49
C ARG A 48 -10.82 -4.68 4.17
N TYR A 49 -10.03 -4.75 3.09
CA TYR A 49 -10.49 -5.16 1.76
C TYR A 49 -10.12 -6.60 1.39
N ARG A 50 -9.77 -7.44 2.40
CA ARG A 50 -9.48 -8.87 2.25
C ARG A 50 -8.51 -9.18 1.11
N ALA A 51 -7.45 -8.39 1.01
CA ALA A 51 -6.52 -8.47 -0.11
C ALA A 51 -5.92 -9.88 -0.26
N ASP A 52 -6.05 -10.45 -1.46
CA ASP A 52 -5.33 -11.64 -1.90
C ASP A 52 -4.16 -11.22 -2.78
N ILE A 53 -2.94 -11.51 -2.33
CA ILE A 53 -1.70 -11.09 -2.98
C ILE A 53 -1.02 -12.31 -3.58
N GLN A 54 -1.18 -12.45 -4.90
CA GLN A 54 -0.56 -13.50 -5.69
C GLN A 54 0.78 -12.99 -6.22
N CYS A 55 1.85 -13.18 -5.43
CA CYS A 55 3.16 -12.60 -5.66
C CYS A 55 3.81 -13.03 -6.99
N GLN A 56 3.65 -14.30 -7.37
CA GLN A 56 4.25 -14.85 -8.58
C GLN A 56 3.68 -14.18 -9.84
N GLU A 57 2.39 -13.94 -9.84
CA GLU A 57 1.61 -13.31 -10.91
C GLU A 57 1.68 -11.78 -10.82
N ARG A 58 2.25 -11.24 -9.74
CA ARG A 58 2.23 -9.82 -9.37
C ARG A 58 0.81 -9.28 -9.37
N LYS A 59 -0.13 -10.07 -8.87
CA LYS A 59 -1.55 -9.76 -8.89
C LYS A 59 -2.03 -9.50 -7.47
N VAL A 60 -2.86 -8.48 -7.32
CA VAL A 60 -3.57 -8.17 -6.09
C VAL A 60 -5.06 -8.19 -6.40
N THR A 61 -5.82 -8.94 -5.62
CA THR A 61 -7.28 -8.96 -5.67
C THR A 61 -7.81 -8.37 -4.37
N LEU A 62 -8.71 -7.40 -4.46
CA LEU A 62 -9.38 -6.78 -3.32
C LEU A 62 -10.87 -7.11 -3.38
N PHE A 63 -11.51 -7.28 -2.23
CA PHE A 63 -12.91 -7.65 -2.11
C PHE A 63 -13.67 -6.60 -1.27
N PRO A 64 -13.88 -5.37 -1.80
CA PRO A 64 -14.74 -4.39 -1.16
C PRO A 64 -16.21 -4.84 -1.13
N ASP A 65 -16.61 -5.59 -2.15
CA ASP A 65 -17.88 -6.30 -2.27
C ASP A 65 -17.53 -7.77 -2.61
N PRO A 66 -18.08 -8.77 -1.88
CA PRO A 66 -17.80 -10.19 -2.13
C PRO A 66 -18.02 -10.64 -3.58
N ASP A 67 -18.98 -10.04 -4.29
CA ASP A 67 -19.38 -10.44 -5.63
C ASP A 67 -18.69 -9.61 -6.73
N GLN A 68 -18.00 -8.53 -6.36
CA GLN A 68 -17.36 -7.60 -7.29
C GLN A 68 -15.92 -7.28 -6.88
N PRO A 69 -15.00 -8.26 -7.03
CA PRO A 69 -13.59 -8.06 -6.71
C PRO A 69 -12.94 -7.03 -7.64
N VAL A 70 -11.96 -6.32 -7.09
CA VAL A 70 -11.09 -5.39 -7.83
C VAL A 70 -9.75 -6.07 -8.03
N VAL A 71 -9.37 -6.30 -9.29
CA VAL A 71 -8.10 -6.95 -9.64
C VAL A 71 -7.14 -5.90 -10.20
N PHE A 72 -5.92 -5.88 -9.67
CA PHE A 72 -4.83 -5.05 -10.15
C PHE A 72 -3.58 -5.89 -10.38
N PHE A 73 -2.81 -5.54 -11.42
CA PHE A 73 -1.53 -6.18 -11.74
C PHE A 73 -0.39 -5.19 -11.55
N GLY A 74 0.62 -5.60 -10.81
CA GLY A 74 1.84 -4.84 -10.60
C GLY A 74 2.55 -4.51 -11.92
N VAL A 75 3.22 -3.36 -11.94
CA VAL A 75 3.89 -2.85 -13.14
C VAL A 75 4.96 -3.83 -13.64
N LYS A 76 4.90 -4.20 -14.93
CA LYS A 76 6.00 -4.89 -15.63
C LYS A 76 7.07 -3.89 -16.05
N SER A 77 7.73 -3.25 -15.09
CA SER A 77 8.88 -2.41 -15.43
C SER A 77 10.10 -3.29 -15.69
N ARG A 78 10.91 -2.93 -16.70
CA ARG A 78 12.27 -3.48 -16.88
C ARG A 78 13.24 -2.95 -15.80
N THR A 79 12.85 -1.93 -15.05
CA THR A 79 13.58 -1.47 -13.85
C THR A 79 13.04 -2.18 -12.61
N VAL A 80 13.93 -2.66 -11.77
CA VAL A 80 13.60 -3.25 -10.47
C VAL A 80 12.92 -2.16 -9.63
N PRO A 81 11.64 -2.30 -9.24
CA PRO A 81 11.00 -1.33 -8.36
C PRO A 81 11.81 -1.23 -7.06
N ARG A 82 11.96 -0.02 -6.51
CA ARG A 82 12.60 0.15 -5.21
C ARG A 82 11.66 -0.37 -4.14
N VAL A 83 11.82 -1.64 -3.78
CA VAL A 83 11.02 -2.31 -2.74
C VAL A 83 11.65 -2.05 -1.38
N ILE A 84 10.87 -1.58 -0.42
CA ILE A 84 11.26 -1.51 0.99
C ILE A 84 10.70 -2.76 1.67
N SER A 85 11.58 -3.63 2.19
CA SER A 85 11.17 -4.86 2.88
C SER A 85 10.72 -4.54 4.31
N SER A 86 9.59 -5.13 4.74
CA SER A 86 9.14 -5.08 6.13
C SER A 86 10.17 -5.65 7.11
N MET A 87 11.01 -6.60 6.69
CA MET A 87 12.10 -7.14 7.51
C MET A 87 13.16 -6.08 7.84
N GLN A 88 13.28 -5.03 7.03
CA GLN A 88 14.18 -3.91 7.29
C GLN A 88 13.51 -2.82 8.15
N ALA A 89 12.18 -2.83 8.26
CA ALA A 89 11.43 -1.97 9.17
C ALA A 89 11.53 -2.55 10.59
N ARG A 90 12.32 -1.91 11.45
CA ARG A 90 12.45 -2.35 12.84
C ARG A 90 11.20 -1.95 13.62
N LYS A 91 10.58 -2.95 14.27
CA LYS A 91 9.47 -2.77 15.21
C LYS A 91 10.00 -1.98 16.41
N ILE A 92 9.52 -0.75 16.62
CA ILE A 92 9.64 -0.07 17.90
C ILE A 92 8.35 -0.42 18.65
N LEU A 93 8.48 -1.26 19.67
CA LEU A 93 7.45 -1.44 20.71
C LEU A 93 7.54 -0.26 21.68
#